data_AF-A0A7W0X5D3-F1
#
_entry.id   AF-A0A7W0X5D3-F1
#
_cell.length_a   1.000
_cell.length_b   1.000
_cell.length_c   1.000
_cell.angle_alpha   90.00
_cell.angle_beta   90.00
_cell.angle_gamma   90.00
#
_symmetry.space_group_name_H-M   'P 1'
#
loop_
_entity.id
_entity.type
_entity.pdbx_description
1 polymer ?
#
loop_
_entity_poly.entity_id
_entity_poly.type
_entity_poly.pdbx_seq_one_letter_code
_entity_poly.pdbx_strand_id
1 'polypeptide(L)'
;MNYRLRQETAMKQKVGTLLAEDVLRRAKRRAFDDGRPLSGVIQDALERYLAERPVDPAKRDAAYSLFCDRPIKLAPKQFKALLEHDSWDP
;
A
#
# COMPACT_ATOMS: atom_id res chain seq x y z
N MET A 1 -2.88 -32.73 -4.42
CA MET A 1 -3.70 -31.51 -4.20
C MET A 1 -3.19 -30.45 -5.17
N ASN A 2 -3.90 -30.26 -6.29
CA ASN A 2 -3.42 -29.47 -7.41
C ASN A 2 -3.63 -27.98 -7.13
N TYR A 3 -2.56 -27.27 -6.76
CA TYR A 3 -2.50 -25.80 -6.80
C TYR A 3 -2.41 -25.34 -8.25
N ARG A 4 -3.46 -25.60 -9.04
CA ARG A 4 -3.63 -25.00 -10.37
C ARG A 4 -4.44 -23.72 -10.22
N LEU A 5 -3.75 -22.59 -10.43
CA LEU A 5 -4.25 -21.45 -11.19
C LEU A 5 -5.56 -20.82 -10.67
N ARG A 6 -5.45 -19.97 -9.66
CA ARG A 6 -6.22 -18.73 -9.63
C ARG A 6 -5.30 -17.56 -9.95
N GLN A 7 -4.80 -17.55 -11.18
CA GLN A 7 -4.57 -16.26 -11.85
C GLN A 7 -5.95 -15.83 -12.33
N GLU A 8 -6.73 -15.27 -11.42
CA GLU A 8 -7.90 -14.49 -11.80
C GLU A 8 -7.33 -13.33 -12.62
N THR A 9 -7.43 -13.44 -13.94
CA THR A 9 -6.91 -12.46 -14.88
C THR A 9 -7.78 -11.22 -14.72
N ALA A 10 -7.47 -10.38 -13.74
CA ALA A 10 -8.09 -9.08 -13.59
C ALA A 10 -8.02 -8.38 -14.95
N MET A 11 -9.18 -8.02 -15.51
CA MET A 11 -9.29 -7.35 -16.80
C MET A 11 -8.42 -6.09 -16.80
N LYS A 12 -7.26 -6.12 -17.46
CA LYS A 12 -6.33 -4.98 -17.52
C LYS A 12 -6.67 -4.11 -18.73
N GLN A 13 -6.88 -2.81 -18.49
CA GLN A 13 -7.06 -1.82 -19.56
C GLN A 13 -5.74 -1.11 -19.85
N LYS A 14 -5.35 -1.03 -21.12
CA LYS A 14 -4.16 -0.28 -21.54
C LYS A 14 -4.46 1.21 -21.56
N VAL A 15 -3.64 2.00 -20.87
CA VAL A 15 -3.73 3.45 -20.83
C VAL A 15 -2.44 4.04 -21.40
N GLY A 16 -2.56 4.93 -22.39
CA GLY A 16 -1.47 5.76 -22.87
C GLY A 16 -1.44 7.08 -22.09
N THR A 17 -0.26 7.53 -21.66
CA THR A 17 -0.11 8.80 -20.94
C THR A 17 1.27 9.40 -21.20
N LEU A 18 1.42 10.69 -20.91
CA LEU A 18 2.69 11.39 -20.93
C LEU A 18 3.28 11.41 -19.52
N LEU A 19 4.55 11.03 -19.40
CA LEU A 19 5.32 11.09 -18.17
C LEU A 19 6.59 11.88 -18.41
N ALA A 20 7.00 12.66 -17.42
CA ALA A 20 8.30 13.31 -17.45
C ALA A 20 9.42 12.26 -17.58
N GLU A 21 10.46 12.60 -18.35
CA GLU A 21 11.54 11.66 -18.68
C GLU A 21 12.29 11.18 -17.43
N ASP A 22 12.51 12.08 -16.46
CA ASP A 22 13.18 11.77 -15.21
C ASP A 22 12.39 10.76 -14.36
N VAL A 23 11.05 10.87 -14.37
CA VAL A 23 10.13 9.94 -13.69
C VAL A 23 10.21 8.57 -14.36
N LEU A 24 10.13 8.53 -15.69
CA LEU A 24 10.23 7.28 -16.45
C LEU A 24 11.58 6.59 -16.23
N ARG A 25 12.68 7.35 -16.19
CA ARG A 25 14.03 6.84 -15.92
C ARG A 25 14.13 6.20 -14.54
N ARG A 26 13.61 6.87 -13.50
CA ARG A 26 13.58 6.35 -12.13
C ARG A 26 12.73 5.09 -12.03
N ALA A 27 11.56 5.06 -12.65
CA ALA A 27 10.68 3.90 -12.65
C ALA A 27 11.32 2.69 -13.36
N LYS A 28 11.99 2.89 -14.50
CA LYS A 28 12.76 1.84 -15.20
C LYS A 28 13.90 1.30 -14.35
N ARG A 29 14.64 2.19 -13.68
CA ARG A 29 15.72 1.77 -12.78
C ARG A 29 15.19 0.91 -11.64
N ARG A 30 14.10 1.35 -11.01
CA ARG A 30 13.44 0.58 -9.95
C ARG A 30 12.96 -0.78 -10.44
N ALA A 31 12.32 -0.85 -11.60
CA ALA A 31 11.90 -2.10 -12.22
C ALA A 31 13.06 -3.08 -12.46
N PHE A 32 14.22 -2.56 -12.90
CA PHE A 32 15.43 -3.34 -13.07
C PHE A 32 15.98 -3.86 -11.74
N ASP A 33 16.12 -2.97 -10.74
CA ASP A 33 16.66 -3.33 -9.42
C ASP A 33 15.74 -4.35 -8.70
N ASP A 34 14.41 -4.25 -8.89
CA ASP A 34 13.40 -5.16 -8.32
C ASP A 34 13.19 -6.45 -9.16
N GLY A 35 13.85 -6.58 -10.33
CA GLY A 35 13.72 -7.75 -11.21
C GLY A 35 12.30 -7.98 -11.76
N ARG A 36 11.50 -6.92 -11.94
CA ARG A 36 10.08 -7.01 -12.35
C ARG A 36 9.71 -6.05 -13.48
N PRO A 37 8.57 -6.26 -14.18
CA PRO A 37 8.15 -5.37 -15.26
C PRO A 37 7.84 -3.94 -14.79
N LEU A 38 8.16 -2.95 -15.62
CA LEU A 38 7.82 -1.54 -15.39
C LEU A 38 6.33 -1.30 -15.16
N SER A 39 5.46 -2.05 -15.86
CA SER A 39 4.01 -1.96 -15.67
C SER A 39 3.58 -2.30 -14.25
N GLY A 40 4.26 -3.26 -13.60
CA GLY A 40 4.02 -3.59 -12.20
C GLY A 40 4.43 -2.44 -11.29
N VAL A 41 5.60 -1.84 -11.50
CA VAL A 41 6.05 -0.69 -10.71
C VAL A 41 5.07 0.49 -10.82
N ILE A 42 4.58 0.77 -12.04
CA ILE A 42 3.59 1.83 -12.26
C ILE A 42 2.25 1.50 -11.60
N GLN A 43 1.80 0.25 -11.70
CA GLN A 43 0.55 -0.19 -11.09
C GLN A 43 0.60 -0.04 -9.56
N ASP A 44 1.64 -0.56 -8.91
CA ASP A 44 1.79 -0.46 -7.45
C ASP A 44 1.87 1.01 -6.99
N ALA A 45 2.56 1.87 -7.74
CA ALA A 45 2.66 3.29 -7.40
C ALA A 45 1.30 3.99 -7.48
N LEU A 46 0.48 3.65 -8.47
CA LEU A 46 -0.89 4.17 -8.60
C LEU A 46 -1.80 3.64 -7.49
N GLU A 47 -1.75 2.34 -7.21
CA GLU A 47 -2.53 1.73 -6.11
C GLU A 47 -2.18 2.36 -4.77
N ARG A 48 -0.88 2.54 -4.49
CA ARG A 48 -0.41 3.22 -3.28
C ARG A 48 -0.89 4.66 -3.21
N TYR A 49 -0.78 5.43 -4.29
CA TYR A 49 -1.27 6.81 -4.32
C TYR A 49 -2.79 6.90 -4.06
N LEU A 50 -3.56 5.95 -4.59
CA LEU A 50 -5.01 5.90 -4.38
C LEU A 50 -5.40 5.40 -2.98
N ALA A 51 -4.60 4.50 -2.40
CA ALA A 51 -4.79 3.97 -1.05
C ALA A 51 -4.38 4.97 0.04
N GLU A 52 -3.39 5.82 -0.24
CA GLU A 52 -2.97 6.92 0.63
C GLU A 52 -4.09 7.97 0.73
N ARG A 53 -5.11 7.70 1.56
CA ARG A 53 -5.99 8.75 2.07
C ARG A 53 -5.11 9.75 2.83
N PRO A 54 -5.31 11.07 2.66
CA PRO A 54 -4.69 12.03 3.55
C PRO A 54 -5.13 11.71 4.98
N VAL A 55 -4.20 11.12 5.74
CA VAL A 55 -4.39 10.92 7.17
C VAL A 55 -4.39 12.31 7.76
N ASP A 56 -5.54 12.70 8.29
CA ASP A 56 -5.72 13.93 9.06
C ASP A 56 -4.57 14.03 10.07
N PRO A 57 -3.71 15.07 9.99
CA PRO A 57 -2.58 15.25 10.89
C PRO A 57 -2.99 15.11 12.37
N ALA A 58 -4.19 15.59 12.73
CA ALA A 58 -4.71 15.47 14.10
C ALA A 58 -4.94 14.02 14.52
N LYS A 59 -5.37 13.14 13.59
CA LYS A 59 -5.52 11.71 13.86
C LYS A 59 -4.18 11.00 13.99
N ARG A 60 -3.17 11.43 13.22
CA ARG A 60 -1.80 10.90 13.32
C ARG A 60 -1.19 11.24 14.67
N ASP A 61 -1.30 12.50 15.09
CA ASP A 61 -0.75 12.96 16.37
C ASP A 61 -1.46 12.29 17.55
N ALA A 62 -2.78 12.14 17.50
CA ALA A 62 -3.54 11.41 18.52
C ALA A 62 -3.14 9.93 18.60
N ALA A 63 -2.90 9.26 17.46
CA ALA A 63 -2.43 7.88 17.43
C ALA A 63 -1.00 7.75 17.99
N TYR A 64 -0.13 8.70 17.68
CA TYR A 64 1.24 8.74 18.20
C TYR A 64 1.27 8.94 19.72
N SER A 65 0.51 9.93 20.23
CA SER A 65 0.38 10.15 21.68
C SER A 65 -0.17 8.90 22.40
N LEU A 66 -1.21 8.26 21.86
CA LEU A 66 -1.79 7.05 22.44
C LEU A 66 -0.81 5.87 22.47
N PHE A 67 0.04 5.74 21.45
CA PHE A 67 1.07 4.68 21.37
C PHE A 67 2.23 4.92 22.35
N CYS A 68 2.63 6.18 22.53
CA CYS A 68 3.75 6.56 23.39
C CYS A 68 3.38 6.70 24.87
N ASP A 69 2.10 6.88 25.19
CA ASP A 69 1.64 6.93 26.58
C ASP A 69 1.83 5.60 27.30
N ARG A 70 2.52 5.64 28.46
CA ARG A 70 2.65 4.49 29.37
C ARG A 70 1.95 4.76 30.70
N PRO A 71 1.15 3.80 31.21
CA PRO A 71 0.70 2.58 30.53
C PRO A 71 -0.26 2.92 29.38
N ILE A 72 -0.23 2.13 28.30
CA ILE A 72 -1.12 2.31 27.16
C ILE A 72 -2.57 2.18 27.65
N LYS A 73 -3.32 3.29 27.65
CA LYS A 73 -4.72 3.34 28.09
C LYS A 73 -5.65 2.96 26.93
N LEU A 74 -5.63 1.69 26.54
CA LEU A 74 -6.58 1.16 25.58
C LEU A 74 -7.72 0.47 26.31
N ALA A 75 -8.96 0.87 26.01
CA ALA A 75 -10.11 0.09 26.44
C ALA A 75 -10.09 -1.27 25.72
N PRO A 76 -10.58 -2.37 26.33
CA PRO A 76 -10.58 -3.70 25.73
C PRO A 76 -11.20 -3.75 24.32
N LYS A 77 -12.22 -2.92 24.06
CA LYS A 77 -12.85 -2.81 22.73
C LYS A 77 -11.93 -2.19 21.67
N GLN A 78 -11.13 -1.19 22.05
CA GLN A 78 -10.16 -0.54 21.16
C GLN A 78 -8.98 -1.46 20.89
N PHE A 79 -8.54 -2.20 21.90
CA PHE A 79 -7.49 -3.21 21.76
C PHE A 79 -7.93 -4.34 20.82
N LYS A 80 -9.17 -4.82 20.97
CA LYS A 80 -9.75 -5.81 20.06
C LYS A 80 -9.84 -5.29 18.62
N ALA A 81 -10.28 -4.05 18.42
CA ALA A 81 -10.32 -3.44 17.09
C ALA A 81 -8.92 -3.31 16.44
N LEU A 82 -7.87 -3.06 17.22
CA LEU A 82 -6.49 -3.05 16.73
C LEU A 82 -6.00 -4.45 16.32
N LEU A 83 -6.36 -5.49 17.09
CA LEU A 83 -6.02 -6.88 16.77
C LEU A 83 -6.79 -7.42 15.57
N GLU A 84 -8.03 -6.96 15.36
CA GLU A 84 -8.88 -7.34 14.23
C GLU A 84 -8.57 -6.55 12.95
N HIS A 85 -7.76 -5.48 13.05
CA HIS A 85 -7.28 -4.74 11.89
C HIS A 85 -6.17 -5.52 11.20
N ASP A 86 -6.58 -6.54 10.42
CA ASP A 86 -5.66 -7.34 9.63
C ASP A 86 -4.95 -6.43 8.62
N SER A 87 -3.68 -6.13 8.90
CA SER A 87 -2.84 -5.26 8.05
C SER A 87 -2.09 -6.07 7.00
N TRP A 88 -2.52 -7.31 6.78
CA TRP A 88 -1.91 -8.27 5.88
C TRP A 88 -2.94 -8.78 4.89
N ASP A 89 -3.23 -7.99 3.85
CA ASP A 89 -3.74 -8.55 2.60
C ASP A 89 -2.52 -8.96 1.74
N PRO A 90 -2.29 -10.26 1.49
CA PRO A 90 -1.18 -10.76 0.68
C PRO A 90 -1.31 -10.45 -0.82
#